data_AF-A0A932WB90-F1
#
_entry.id   AF-A0A932WB90-F1
#
_cell.length_a   1.000
_cell.length_b   1.000
_cell.length_c   1.000
_cell.angle_alpha   90.00
_cell.angle_beta   90.00
_cell.angle_gamma   90.00
#
_symmetry.space_group_name_H-M   'P 1'
#
loop_
_entity.id
_entity.type
_entity.pdbx_description
1 polymer ?
#
loop_
_entity_poly.entity_id
_entity_poly.type
_entity_poly.pdbx_seq_one_letter_code
_entity_poly.pdbx_strand_id
1 'polypeptide(L)'
;MTLVIAGHDIEKDCSQLNFKGKNYGLFVAADSTITDGYQTLLTGFKKIYSVPIKVYEPYFVGEYFRDYLSPFLETSCFIAFAGSTVIAQHVLNSITNHLALLRYGYEGGSYTSPGKYQILMDCEKNSLRDSRNTWGDDMFLKSDLEGLLSGDLISRVILHAIEGALASAKRHKIDERGWKSLLTQYVVGAYCEIEKRNRLFTFIPKFEKDIHEVIINIVVDVNEIQPGNIAVLGMSEFGGRARQDYEIAFETNHDVKTAMFSFLNQAIDEVQNNGKKEIDYPSVLKAFNQGKLTELSRKNK
;
A
#
# COMPACT_ATOMS: atom_id res chain seq x y z
N MET A 1 16.14 -3.56 -12.44
CA MET A 1 14.82 -4.05 -11.98
C MET A 1 14.70 -3.69 -10.50
N THR A 2 13.86 -4.35 -9.70
CA THR A 2 13.74 -4.10 -8.25
C THR A 2 13.23 -5.37 -7.59
N LEU A 3 13.64 -5.65 -6.36
CA LEU A 3 13.06 -6.72 -5.56
C LEU A 3 12.51 -6.12 -4.26
N VAL A 4 11.19 -6.24 -4.07
CA VAL A 4 10.52 -5.88 -2.81
C VAL A 4 9.88 -7.12 -2.25
N ILE A 5 10.12 -7.40 -0.96
CA ILE A 5 9.51 -8.49 -0.22
C ILE A 5 8.76 -7.89 0.97
N ALA A 6 7.48 -8.21 1.13
CA ALA A 6 6.69 -7.75 2.26
C ALA A 6 5.78 -8.85 2.78
N GLY A 7 5.49 -8.84 4.07
CA GLY A 7 4.67 -9.87 4.71
C GLY A 7 4.22 -9.46 6.10
N HIS A 8 3.44 -10.35 6.72
CA HIS A 8 3.07 -10.22 8.12
C HIS A 8 4.22 -10.70 9.02
N ASP A 9 4.54 -9.90 10.05
CA ASP A 9 5.45 -10.31 11.11
C ASP A 9 4.68 -11.22 12.07
N ILE A 10 4.87 -12.53 11.91
CA ILE A 10 4.16 -13.57 12.64
C ILE A 10 5.15 -14.51 13.31
N GLU A 11 4.77 -14.98 14.49
CA GLU A 11 5.48 -16.03 15.22
C GLU A 11 4.52 -17.19 15.47
N LYS A 12 5.01 -18.42 15.36
CA LYS A 12 4.16 -19.60 15.53
C LYS A 12 3.57 -19.64 16.93
N ASP A 13 2.25 -19.72 17.04
CA ASP A 13 1.55 -19.84 18.31
C ASP A 13 0.98 -21.26 18.42
N CYS A 14 1.70 -22.12 19.15
CA CYS A 14 1.29 -23.51 19.38
C CYS A 14 0.10 -23.65 20.35
N SER A 15 -0.39 -22.55 20.94
CA SER A 15 -1.48 -22.57 21.92
C SER A 15 -2.89 -22.45 21.32
N GLN A 16 -3.01 -22.03 20.05
CA GLN A 16 -4.30 -21.84 19.38
C GLN A 16 -4.52 -22.86 18.26
N LEU A 17 -5.60 -23.64 18.37
CA LEU A 17 -5.95 -24.71 17.41
C LEU A 17 -6.30 -24.23 15.99
N ASN A 18 -6.60 -22.93 15.80
CA ASN A 18 -7.12 -22.39 14.53
C ASN A 18 -6.39 -21.11 14.04
N PHE A 19 -5.40 -20.60 14.76
CA PHE A 19 -4.62 -19.42 14.36
C PHE A 19 -3.15 -19.80 14.32
N LYS A 20 -2.51 -19.69 13.14
CA LYS A 20 -1.16 -20.23 12.94
C LYS A 20 -0.06 -19.42 13.63
N GLY A 21 -0.31 -18.21 14.14
CA GLY A 21 0.74 -17.47 14.84
C GLY A 21 0.41 -16.05 15.26
N LYS A 22 0.98 -15.58 16.36
CA LYS A 22 0.80 -14.23 16.88
C LYS A 22 1.34 -13.18 15.91
N ASN A 23 0.51 -12.20 15.56
CA ASN A 23 0.83 -11.16 14.59
C ASN A 23 1.30 -9.88 15.30
N TYR A 24 2.52 -9.44 14.99
CA TYR A 24 3.16 -8.27 15.58
C TYR A 24 3.16 -7.04 14.66
N GLY A 25 2.72 -7.20 13.41
CA GLY A 25 2.71 -6.13 12.43
C GLY A 25 3.00 -6.61 11.01
N LEU A 26 3.63 -5.74 10.24
CA LEU A 26 4.09 -6.00 8.89
C LEU A 26 5.59 -5.75 8.79
N PHE A 27 6.23 -6.39 7.84
CA PHE A 27 7.59 -6.05 7.43
C PHE A 27 7.66 -5.79 5.93
N VAL A 28 8.66 -5.02 5.53
CA VAL A 28 9.01 -4.80 4.13
C VAL A 28 10.52 -4.65 3.98
N ALA A 29 11.07 -5.40 3.03
CA ALA A 29 12.47 -5.38 2.66
C ALA A 29 12.60 -5.00 1.18
N ALA A 30 13.54 -4.10 0.87
CA ALA A 30 13.81 -3.70 -0.50
C ALA A 30 15.27 -3.26 -0.68
N ASP A 31 15.76 -3.38 -1.90
CA ASP A 31 16.98 -2.72 -2.32
C ASP A 31 16.74 -1.19 -2.47
N SER A 32 17.81 -0.40 -2.40
CA SER A 32 17.75 1.07 -2.45
C SER A 32 18.57 1.63 -3.61
N THR A 33 18.58 0.91 -4.75
CA THR A 33 19.35 1.29 -5.93
C THR A 33 18.47 1.54 -7.16
N ILE A 34 18.89 2.50 -7.99
CA ILE A 34 18.39 2.66 -9.34
C ILE A 34 19.48 2.18 -10.29
N THR A 35 19.10 1.35 -11.24
CA THR A 35 20.00 0.63 -12.13
C THR A 35 19.49 0.72 -13.56
N ASP A 36 20.36 0.78 -14.55
CA ASP A 36 19.97 0.58 -15.96
C ASP A 36 19.99 -0.90 -16.38
N GLY A 37 20.32 -1.80 -15.45
CA GLY A 37 20.43 -3.25 -15.65
C GLY A 37 21.88 -3.76 -15.69
N TYR A 38 22.82 -2.90 -16.11
CA TYR A 38 24.24 -3.22 -16.22
C TYR A 38 25.10 -2.44 -15.22
N GLN A 39 24.66 -1.22 -14.86
CA GLN A 39 25.31 -0.38 -13.88
C GLN A 39 24.31 0.23 -12.90
N THR A 40 24.81 0.47 -11.69
CA THR A 40 24.10 1.20 -10.64
C THR A 40 24.21 2.69 -10.95
N LEU A 41 23.08 3.33 -11.23
CA LEU A 41 23.00 4.76 -11.55
C LEU A 41 23.01 5.60 -10.28
N LEU A 42 22.22 5.20 -9.28
CA LEU A 42 22.08 5.91 -8.02
C LEU A 42 21.92 4.92 -6.85
N THR A 43 22.57 5.24 -5.74
CA THR A 43 22.41 4.52 -4.46
C THR A 43 21.63 5.37 -3.45
N GLY A 44 20.98 4.73 -2.50
CA GLY A 44 20.18 5.41 -1.46
C GLY A 44 18.81 5.90 -1.94
N PHE A 45 18.36 5.46 -3.11
CA PHE A 45 17.02 5.75 -3.59
C PHE A 45 15.98 5.04 -2.72
N LYS A 46 15.04 5.81 -2.15
CA LYS A 46 13.99 5.25 -1.30
C LYS A 46 12.97 4.53 -2.18
N LYS A 47 12.76 3.23 -1.95
CA LYS A 47 11.67 2.45 -2.57
C LYS A 47 10.51 2.18 -1.61
N ILE A 48 10.70 2.46 -0.32
CA ILE A 48 9.71 2.26 0.74
C ILE A 48 9.42 3.62 1.37
N TYR A 49 8.18 4.08 1.22
CA TYR A 49 7.67 5.37 1.66
C TYR A 49 6.70 5.19 2.81
N SER A 50 6.74 6.09 3.79
CA SER A 50 5.62 6.30 4.72
C SER A 50 4.77 7.42 4.15
N VAL A 51 3.48 7.17 3.98
CA VAL A 51 2.52 8.11 3.39
C VAL A 51 1.53 8.50 4.47
N PRO A 52 1.41 9.80 4.80
CA PRO A 52 0.48 10.26 5.82
C PRO A 52 -0.97 10.03 5.38
N ILE A 53 -1.80 9.64 6.34
CA ILE A 53 -3.25 9.54 6.20
C ILE A 53 -3.84 10.54 7.20
N LYS A 54 -4.67 11.45 6.70
CA LYS A 54 -5.38 12.44 7.53
C LYS A 54 -6.85 12.42 7.21
N VAL A 55 -7.67 12.30 8.25
CA VAL A 55 -9.13 12.34 8.14
C VAL A 55 -9.65 13.55 8.90
N TYR A 56 -10.30 14.47 8.20
CA TYR A 56 -10.84 15.69 8.76
C TYR A 56 -12.28 15.51 9.25
N GLU A 57 -12.55 16.01 10.45
CA GLU A 57 -13.91 16.10 11.00
C GLU A 57 -14.66 17.33 10.48
N PRO A 58 -15.99 17.21 10.31
CA PRO A 58 -16.82 18.35 9.97
C PRO A 58 -16.91 19.33 11.14
N TYR A 59 -16.82 20.62 10.84
CA TYR A 59 -17.02 21.71 11.80
C TYR A 59 -18.37 22.38 11.54
N PHE A 60 -19.19 22.47 12.58
CA PHE A 60 -20.54 23.02 12.53
C PHE A 60 -20.65 24.33 13.32
N VAL A 61 -21.58 25.19 12.91
CA VAL A 61 -22.02 26.38 13.65
C VAL A 61 -23.54 26.26 13.85
N GLY A 62 -23.95 25.79 15.02
CA GLY A 62 -25.31 25.25 15.21
C GLY A 62 -25.50 24.02 14.32
N GLU A 63 -26.66 23.90 13.67
CA GLU A 63 -26.99 22.78 12.77
C GLU A 63 -26.33 22.88 11.37
N TYR A 64 -25.57 23.94 11.11
CA TYR A 64 -25.04 24.22 9.77
C TYR A 64 -23.57 23.80 9.66
N PHE A 65 -23.29 22.94 8.69
CA PHE A 65 -21.91 22.61 8.30
C PHE A 65 -21.21 23.87 7.77
N ARG A 66 -20.01 24.15 8.29
CA ARG A 66 -19.19 25.28 7.85
C ARG A 66 -17.99 24.84 7.03
N ASP A 67 -17.14 23.96 7.57
CA ASP A 67 -15.92 23.50 6.88
C ASP A 67 -15.27 22.28 7.56
N TYR A 68 -14.12 21.83 7.06
CA TYR A 68 -13.22 20.84 7.66
C TYR A 68 -11.96 21.54 8.21
N LEU A 69 -11.98 21.94 9.48
CA LEU A 69 -10.93 22.80 10.03
C LEU A 69 -9.73 22.06 10.61
N SER A 70 -9.93 20.87 11.17
CA SER A 70 -8.89 20.08 11.86
C SER A 70 -8.95 18.60 11.50
N PRO A 71 -7.80 17.92 11.45
CA PRO A 71 -7.77 16.46 11.36
C PRO A 71 -8.24 15.86 12.69
N PHE A 72 -9.17 14.92 12.61
CA PHE A 72 -9.60 14.10 13.74
C PHE A 72 -8.66 12.90 13.95
N LEU A 73 -8.17 12.33 12.84
CA LEU A 73 -7.26 11.19 12.83
C LEU A 73 -6.05 11.48 11.95
N GLU A 74 -4.86 11.25 12.50
CA GLU A 74 -3.59 11.28 11.78
C GLU A 74 -2.85 9.95 11.98
N THR A 75 -2.52 9.29 10.89
CA THR A 75 -1.78 8.03 10.88
C THR A 75 -0.93 7.93 9.60
N SER A 76 -0.35 6.78 9.31
CA SER A 76 0.32 6.55 8.03
C SER A 76 0.11 5.14 7.51
N CYS A 77 0.27 4.94 6.21
CA CYS A 77 0.54 3.64 5.63
C CYS A 77 1.99 3.62 5.11
N PHE A 78 2.50 2.43 4.81
CA PHE A 78 3.69 2.33 3.97
C PHE A 78 3.31 1.91 2.56
N ILE A 79 4.08 2.39 1.59
CA ILE A 79 4.00 1.99 0.19
C ILE A 79 5.40 1.65 -0.29
N ALA A 80 5.55 0.47 -0.87
CA ALA A 80 6.74 0.09 -1.59
C ALA A 80 6.39 -0.30 -3.03
N PHE A 81 7.31 -0.10 -3.96
CA PHE A 81 7.05 -0.33 -5.37
C PHE A 81 8.21 -1.02 -6.09
N ALA A 82 7.88 -1.70 -7.19
CA ALA A 82 8.84 -2.26 -8.14
C ALA A 82 8.41 -1.92 -9.57
N GLY A 83 9.28 -1.25 -10.32
CA GLY A 83 8.98 -0.82 -11.69
C GLY A 83 9.58 0.56 -12.02
N SER A 84 8.87 1.33 -12.85
CA SER A 84 9.32 2.65 -13.29
C SER A 84 9.30 3.64 -12.13
N THR A 85 10.46 4.21 -11.80
CA THR A 85 10.58 5.25 -10.77
C THR A 85 9.74 6.49 -11.09
N VAL A 86 9.66 6.86 -12.37
CA VAL A 86 8.91 8.05 -12.81
C VAL A 86 7.41 7.85 -12.58
N ILE A 87 6.88 6.69 -13.00
CA ILE A 87 5.46 6.36 -12.79
C ILE A 87 5.17 6.19 -11.30
N ALA A 88 6.05 5.51 -10.56
CA ALA A 88 5.92 5.33 -9.12
C ALA A 88 5.82 6.67 -8.38
N GLN A 89 6.70 7.63 -8.70
CA GLN A 89 6.68 8.94 -8.04
C GLN A 89 5.40 9.73 -8.37
N HIS A 90 4.95 9.68 -9.63
CA HIS A 90 3.70 10.33 -10.02
C HIS A 90 2.49 9.75 -9.27
N VAL A 91 2.41 8.41 -9.20
CA VAL A 91 1.37 7.69 -8.47
C VAL A 91 1.45 7.99 -6.96
N LEU A 92 2.65 7.95 -6.36
CA LEU A 92 2.86 8.25 -4.94
C LEU A 92 2.41 9.67 -4.57
N ASN A 93 2.67 10.65 -5.43
CA ASN A 93 2.19 12.02 -5.22
C ASN A 93 0.66 12.07 -5.21
N SER A 94 0.01 11.39 -6.17
CA SER A 94 -1.45 11.29 -6.23
C SER A 94 -2.04 10.62 -4.99
N ILE A 95 -1.48 9.47 -4.59
CA ILE A 95 -1.89 8.74 -3.38
C ILE A 95 -1.74 9.64 -2.14
N THR A 96 -0.59 10.31 -2.00
CA THR A 96 -0.32 11.19 -0.85
C THR A 96 -1.34 12.31 -0.77
N ASN A 97 -1.68 12.94 -1.90
CA ASN A 97 -2.67 14.01 -1.95
C ASN A 97 -4.06 13.52 -1.51
N HIS A 98 -4.50 12.35 -2.00
CA HIS A 98 -5.81 11.82 -1.63
C HIS A 98 -5.88 11.36 -0.17
N LEU A 99 -4.86 10.64 0.33
CA LEU A 99 -4.84 10.15 1.70
C LEU A 99 -4.63 11.26 2.74
N ALA A 100 -3.98 12.37 2.37
CA ALA A 100 -3.79 13.51 3.26
C ALA A 100 -5.02 14.44 3.37
N LEU A 101 -6.08 14.20 2.59
CA LEU A 101 -7.28 15.04 2.51
C LEU A 101 -8.56 14.20 2.53
N LEU A 102 -8.61 13.17 3.37
CA LEU A 102 -9.84 12.41 3.58
C LEU A 102 -10.79 13.19 4.49
N ARG A 103 -12.10 13.03 4.27
CA ARG A 103 -13.14 13.78 5.00
C ARG A 103 -14.22 12.83 5.48
N TYR A 104 -14.68 13.02 6.70
CA TYR A 104 -15.90 12.36 7.14
C TYR A 104 -17.10 12.85 6.31
N GLY A 105 -18.06 11.96 6.10
CA GLY A 105 -19.24 12.17 5.30
C GLY A 105 -20.40 11.37 5.86
N TYR A 106 -21.60 11.67 5.38
CA TYR A 106 -22.79 10.94 5.74
C TYR A 106 -23.63 10.64 4.49
N GLU A 107 -23.94 9.37 4.30
CA GLU A 107 -24.93 8.95 3.32
C GLU A 107 -26.31 8.93 3.98
N GLY A 108 -27.24 9.72 3.44
CA GLY A 108 -28.59 9.87 3.97
C GLY A 108 -29.32 8.53 4.06
N GLY A 109 -30.04 8.32 5.16
CA GLY A 109 -30.91 7.17 5.35
C GLY A 109 -32.27 7.34 4.66
N SER A 110 -33.02 6.24 4.62
CA SER A 110 -34.43 6.23 4.26
C SER A 110 -35.26 5.83 5.49
N TYR A 111 -36.59 5.84 5.37
CA TYR A 111 -37.46 5.33 6.44
C TYR A 111 -37.17 3.88 6.85
N THR A 112 -36.55 3.09 5.97
CA THR A 112 -36.27 1.67 6.20
C THR A 112 -34.79 1.38 6.46
N SER A 113 -33.90 2.38 6.35
CA SER A 113 -32.47 2.20 6.55
C SER A 113 -31.86 3.44 7.23
N PRO A 114 -31.25 3.32 8.42
CA PRO A 114 -30.51 4.43 9.00
C PRO A 114 -29.40 4.86 8.04
N GLY A 115 -29.08 6.15 8.04
CA GLY A 115 -27.96 6.63 7.24
C GLY A 115 -26.62 6.14 7.79
N LYS A 116 -25.56 6.34 7.01
CA LYS A 116 -24.26 5.74 7.27
C LYS A 116 -23.16 6.79 7.26
N TYR A 117 -22.40 6.83 8.34
CA TYR A 117 -21.15 7.58 8.40
C TYR A 117 -20.07 6.87 7.56
N GLN A 118 -19.31 7.66 6.83
CA GLN A 118 -18.27 7.16 5.94
C GLN A 118 -17.12 8.16 5.84
N ILE A 119 -15.99 7.70 5.30
CA ILE A 119 -14.86 8.55 4.95
C ILE A 119 -14.76 8.60 3.43
N LEU A 120 -14.64 9.82 2.92
CA LEU A 120 -14.67 10.15 1.50
C LEU A 120 -13.35 10.82 1.09
N MET A 121 -12.95 10.60 -0.16
CA MET A 121 -11.90 11.41 -0.79
C MET A 121 -12.45 12.81 -1.10
N ASP A 122 -11.58 13.81 -1.17
CA ASP A 122 -11.98 15.19 -1.51
C ASP A 122 -12.71 15.32 -2.86
N CYS A 123 -12.35 14.47 -3.83
CA CYS A 123 -12.96 14.41 -5.16
C CYS A 123 -14.33 13.70 -5.19
N GLU A 124 -14.73 13.03 -4.12
CA GLU A 124 -16.04 12.39 -4.04
C GLU A 124 -17.13 13.41 -3.68
N LYS A 125 -18.37 13.09 -4.07
CA LYS A 125 -19.53 13.86 -3.67
C LYS A 125 -19.72 13.69 -2.16
N ASN A 126 -19.83 14.80 -1.45
CA ASN A 126 -20.03 14.83 -0.01
C ASN A 126 -21.27 15.65 0.31
N SER A 127 -22.32 15.01 0.81
CA SER A 127 -23.59 15.66 1.18
C SER A 127 -23.39 16.83 2.15
N LEU A 128 -22.45 16.75 3.09
CA LEU A 128 -22.15 17.84 4.02
C LEU A 128 -21.70 19.12 3.30
N ARG A 129 -20.82 18.96 2.30
CA ARG A 129 -20.24 20.08 1.54
C ARG A 129 -21.15 20.53 0.40
N ASP A 130 -21.80 19.58 -0.26
CA ASP A 130 -22.46 19.78 -1.55
C ASP A 130 -23.97 20.06 -1.41
N SER A 131 -24.53 19.95 -0.19
CA SER A 131 -25.93 20.26 0.09
C SER A 131 -26.07 21.24 1.26
N ARG A 132 -27.14 22.06 1.26
CA ARG A 132 -27.44 23.01 2.33
C ARG A 132 -28.37 22.39 3.39
N ASN A 133 -28.05 21.18 3.82
CA ASN A 133 -28.82 20.49 4.83
C ASN A 133 -28.49 21.03 6.23
N THR A 134 -29.46 20.96 7.13
CA THR A 134 -29.24 21.07 8.58
C THR A 134 -28.97 19.69 9.15
N TRP A 135 -28.18 19.65 10.22
CA TRP A 135 -27.72 18.42 10.86
C TRP A 135 -28.03 18.50 12.35
N GLY A 136 -28.53 17.40 12.91
CA GLY A 136 -28.85 17.36 14.33
C GLY A 136 -27.61 17.50 15.21
N ASP A 137 -27.78 18.11 16.38
CA ASP A 137 -26.71 18.25 17.38
C ASP A 137 -26.21 16.90 17.92
N ASP A 138 -26.95 15.82 17.66
CA ASP A 138 -26.63 14.43 18.00
C ASP A 138 -25.91 13.67 16.88
N MET A 139 -25.56 14.34 15.76
CA MET A 139 -24.83 13.74 14.65
C MET A 139 -23.33 14.08 14.68
N PHE A 140 -22.51 13.21 14.08
CA PHE A 140 -21.05 13.36 13.99
C PHE A 140 -20.38 13.46 15.36
N LEU A 141 -20.91 12.75 16.36
CA LEU A 141 -20.26 12.61 17.65
C LEU A 141 -18.96 11.82 17.48
N LYS A 142 -18.00 11.98 18.40
CA LYS A 142 -16.73 11.23 18.32
C LYS A 142 -16.93 9.72 18.17
N SER A 143 -17.91 9.16 18.88
CA SER A 143 -18.30 7.76 18.79
C SER A 143 -18.80 7.33 17.41
N ASP A 144 -19.36 8.26 16.62
CA ASP A 144 -19.83 7.98 15.26
C ASP A 144 -18.68 7.93 14.25
N LEU A 145 -17.60 8.67 14.53
CA LEU A 145 -16.46 8.84 13.63
C LEU A 145 -15.34 7.83 13.90
N GLU A 146 -15.25 7.33 15.14
CA GLU A 146 -14.26 6.36 15.56
C GLU A 146 -14.36 5.05 14.77
N GLY A 147 -13.20 4.49 14.44
CA GLY A 147 -13.13 3.17 13.81
C GLY A 147 -13.40 3.15 12.30
N LEU A 148 -13.86 4.23 11.66
CA LEU A 148 -14.30 4.18 10.25
C LEU A 148 -13.17 4.00 9.21
N LEU A 149 -11.90 4.25 9.58
CA LEU A 149 -10.77 4.08 8.67
C LEU A 149 -10.43 2.59 8.46
N SER A 150 -10.98 1.99 7.41
CA SER A 150 -10.74 0.58 7.08
C SER A 150 -9.58 0.37 6.11
N GLY A 151 -9.02 -0.84 6.11
CA GLY A 151 -8.03 -1.26 5.10
C GLY A 151 -8.59 -1.22 3.68
N ASP A 152 -9.87 -1.59 3.49
CA ASP A 152 -10.52 -1.57 2.18
C ASP A 152 -10.70 -0.15 1.65
N LEU A 153 -11.02 0.81 2.52
CA LEU A 153 -11.09 2.22 2.15
C LEU A 153 -9.71 2.72 1.69
N ILE A 154 -8.66 2.46 2.46
CA ILE A 154 -7.29 2.86 2.09
C ILE A 154 -6.89 2.24 0.76
N SER A 155 -7.18 0.94 0.57
CA SER A 155 -6.94 0.22 -0.68
C SER A 155 -7.68 0.85 -1.86
N ARG A 156 -8.95 1.21 -1.69
CA ARG A 156 -9.79 1.89 -2.69
C ARG A 156 -9.23 3.24 -3.10
N VAL A 157 -8.78 4.05 -2.14
CA VAL A 157 -8.16 5.36 -2.43
C VAL A 157 -6.88 5.20 -3.25
N ILE A 158 -6.06 4.21 -2.90
CA ILE A 158 -4.82 3.92 -3.64
C ILE A 158 -5.13 3.41 -5.04
N LEU A 159 -6.09 2.50 -5.20
CA LEU A 159 -6.53 2.02 -6.50
C LEU A 159 -6.99 3.18 -7.38
N HIS A 160 -7.83 4.08 -6.84
CA HIS A 160 -8.29 5.28 -7.54
C HIS A 160 -7.12 6.14 -8.05
N ALA A 161 -6.11 6.36 -7.20
CA ALA A 161 -4.93 7.13 -7.57
C ALA A 161 -4.07 6.44 -8.66
N ILE A 162 -3.92 5.12 -8.60
CA ILE A 162 -3.21 4.33 -9.62
C ILE A 162 -3.97 4.39 -10.95
N GLU A 163 -5.27 4.14 -10.94
CA GLU A 163 -6.11 4.17 -12.14
C GLU A 163 -6.14 5.55 -12.79
N GLY A 164 -6.22 6.61 -11.98
CA GLY A 164 -6.13 7.99 -12.46
C GLY A 164 -4.80 8.28 -13.16
N ALA A 165 -3.67 7.84 -12.60
CA ALA A 165 -2.36 7.98 -13.22
C ALA A 165 -2.24 7.19 -14.53
N LEU A 166 -2.73 5.94 -14.54
CA LEU A 166 -2.75 5.09 -15.74
C LEU A 166 -3.64 5.70 -16.85
N ALA A 167 -4.81 6.24 -16.49
CA ALA A 167 -5.71 6.90 -17.42
C ALA A 167 -5.07 8.17 -18.02
N SER A 168 -4.34 8.94 -17.21
CA SER A 168 -3.59 10.10 -17.69
C SER A 168 -2.49 9.68 -18.67
N ALA A 169 -1.72 8.64 -18.34
CA ALA A 169 -0.65 8.15 -19.20
C ALA A 169 -1.18 7.69 -20.57
N LYS A 170 -2.28 6.93 -20.61
CA LYS A 170 -2.91 6.41 -21.85
C LYS A 170 -3.32 7.49 -22.85
N ARG A 171 -3.61 8.72 -22.39
CA ARG A 171 -3.99 9.83 -23.29
C ARG A 171 -2.83 10.30 -24.16
N HIS A 172 -1.59 10.00 -23.77
CA HIS A 172 -0.41 10.28 -24.56
C HIS A 172 -0.08 9.03 -25.39
N LYS A 173 0.25 9.16 -26.68
CA LYS A 173 0.52 8.01 -27.56
C LYS A 173 1.75 7.25 -27.04
N ILE A 174 1.52 6.13 -26.36
CA ILE A 174 2.57 5.33 -25.73
C ILE A 174 3.07 4.26 -26.69
N ASP A 175 4.39 4.19 -26.89
CA ASP A 175 5.07 3.09 -27.56
C ASP A 175 5.15 1.83 -26.66
N GLU A 176 5.65 0.71 -27.18
CA GLU A 176 5.73 -0.55 -26.40
C GLU A 176 6.55 -0.40 -25.11
N ARG A 177 7.61 0.43 -25.13
CA ARG A 177 8.44 0.71 -23.96
C ARG A 177 7.69 1.49 -22.90
N GLY A 178 6.92 2.49 -23.30
CA GLY A 178 6.09 3.23 -22.36
C GLY A 178 4.98 2.35 -21.77
N TRP A 179 4.40 1.42 -22.53
CA TRP A 179 3.43 0.45 -21.98
C TRP A 179 4.04 -0.41 -20.87
N LYS A 180 5.26 -0.92 -21.08
CA LYS A 180 6.00 -1.67 -20.04
C LYS A 180 6.30 -0.81 -18.81
N SER A 181 6.58 0.48 -18.98
CA SER A 181 6.84 1.39 -17.86
C SER A 181 5.63 1.59 -16.94
N LEU A 182 4.41 1.39 -17.45
CA LEU A 182 3.17 1.48 -16.68
C LEU A 182 2.91 0.26 -15.79
N LEU A 183 3.64 -0.84 -15.96
CA LEU A 183 3.51 -2.06 -15.15
C LEU A 183 4.21 -1.95 -13.79
N THR A 184 4.16 -0.77 -13.17
CA THR A 184 4.76 -0.56 -11.85
C THR A 184 3.88 -1.21 -10.79
N GLN A 185 4.46 -2.14 -10.03
CA GLN A 185 3.77 -2.89 -8.98
C GLN A 185 3.92 -2.18 -7.64
N TYR A 186 2.89 -2.29 -6.79
CA TYR A 186 2.90 -1.70 -5.45
C TYR A 186 2.52 -2.72 -4.39
N VAL A 187 3.09 -2.57 -3.20
CA VAL A 187 2.65 -3.22 -1.97
C VAL A 187 2.42 -2.16 -0.92
N VAL A 188 1.31 -2.29 -0.19
CA VAL A 188 0.84 -1.30 0.76
C VAL A 188 0.49 -1.99 2.07
N GLY A 189 1.07 -1.52 3.16
CA GLY A 189 0.65 -1.92 4.50
C GLY A 189 -0.02 -0.77 5.23
N ALA A 190 -1.19 -1.04 5.79
CA ALA A 190 -1.99 -0.06 6.51
C ALA A 190 -2.60 -0.67 7.78
N TYR A 191 -2.89 0.16 8.77
CA TYR A 191 -3.63 -0.25 9.95
C TYR A 191 -5.13 -0.05 9.72
N CYS A 192 -5.92 -1.10 9.94
CA CYS A 192 -7.38 -1.06 9.84
C CYS A 192 -7.95 -0.76 11.23
N GLU A 193 -8.61 0.40 11.39
CA GLU A 193 -9.21 0.81 12.65
C GLU A 193 -10.46 0.00 13.01
N ILE A 194 -11.18 -0.54 12.03
CA ILE A 194 -12.35 -1.43 12.26
C ILE A 194 -11.89 -2.75 12.88
N GLU A 195 -10.91 -3.40 12.24
CA GLU A 195 -10.46 -4.75 12.61
C GLU A 195 -9.33 -4.74 13.64
N LYS A 196 -8.85 -3.55 14.01
CA LYS A 196 -7.72 -3.31 14.92
C LYS A 196 -6.45 -4.12 14.58
N ARG A 197 -6.22 -4.36 13.28
CA ARG A 197 -5.08 -5.13 12.77
C ARG A 197 -4.43 -4.46 11.56
N ASN A 198 -3.16 -4.78 11.32
CA ASN A 198 -2.47 -4.38 10.10
C ASN A 198 -2.91 -5.27 8.93
N ARG A 199 -3.14 -4.67 7.76
CA ARG A 199 -3.51 -5.34 6.50
C ARG A 199 -2.50 -4.99 5.41
N LEU A 200 -2.23 -5.96 4.53
CA LEU A 200 -1.23 -5.85 3.48
C LEU A 200 -1.89 -6.11 2.13
N PHE A 201 -1.72 -5.19 1.18
CA PHE A 201 -2.32 -5.26 -0.15
C PHE A 201 -1.25 -5.17 -1.23
N THR A 202 -1.45 -5.87 -2.33
CA THR A 202 -0.67 -5.73 -3.55
C THR A 202 -1.54 -5.15 -4.66
N PHE A 203 -0.93 -4.31 -5.50
CA PHE A 203 -1.53 -3.72 -6.69
C PHE A 203 -0.64 -4.07 -7.87
N ILE A 204 -1.10 -5.00 -8.71
CA ILE A 204 -0.32 -5.55 -9.82
C ILE A 204 -0.99 -5.17 -11.13
N PRO A 205 -0.49 -4.15 -11.85
CA PRO A 205 -1.01 -3.82 -13.17
C PRO A 205 -0.71 -4.95 -14.16
N LYS A 206 -1.69 -5.29 -14.99
CA LYS A 206 -1.59 -6.29 -16.04
C LYS A 206 -2.15 -5.73 -17.34
N PHE A 207 -1.57 -6.15 -18.46
CA PHE A 207 -2.15 -5.85 -19.76
C PHE A 207 -3.44 -6.63 -19.93
N GLU A 208 -4.50 -5.90 -20.26
CA GLU A 208 -5.71 -6.47 -20.80
C GLU A 208 -5.53 -6.52 -22.32
N LYS A 209 -5.72 -7.70 -22.89
CA LYS A 209 -5.56 -7.95 -24.31
C LYS A 209 -6.88 -8.40 -24.93
N ASP A 210 -7.08 -8.05 -26.20
CA ASP A 210 -8.19 -8.58 -26.97
C ASP A 210 -7.91 -10.02 -27.47
N ILE A 211 -8.87 -10.58 -28.22
CA ILE A 211 -8.78 -11.92 -28.81
C ILE A 211 -7.62 -12.07 -29.83
N HIS A 212 -7.01 -10.97 -30.28
CA HIS A 212 -5.87 -10.97 -31.20
C HIS A 212 -4.56 -10.63 -30.49
N GLU A 213 -4.51 -10.72 -29.15
CA GLU A 213 -3.34 -10.41 -28.32
C GLU A 213 -2.90 -8.93 -28.36
N VAL A 214 -3.75 -8.02 -28.84
CA VAL A 214 -3.49 -6.59 -28.86
C VAL A 214 -3.82 -5.99 -27.50
N ILE A 215 -2.88 -5.21 -26.94
CA ILE A 215 -3.07 -4.51 -25.67
C ILE A 215 -4.17 -3.46 -25.85
N ILE A 216 -5.30 -3.67 -25.19
CA ILE A 216 -6.44 -2.72 -25.20
C ILE A 216 -6.43 -1.83 -23.97
N ASN A 217 -5.91 -2.33 -22.85
CA ASN A 217 -5.99 -1.63 -21.58
C ASN A 217 -4.91 -2.11 -20.60
N ILE A 218 -4.83 -1.41 -19.46
CA ILE A 218 -4.16 -1.91 -18.26
C ILE A 218 -5.22 -1.96 -17.17
N VAL A 219 -5.36 -3.12 -16.55
CA VAL A 219 -6.18 -3.38 -15.37
C VAL A 219 -5.26 -3.61 -14.16
N VAL A 220 -5.71 -3.28 -12.96
CA VAL A 220 -4.92 -3.40 -11.73
C VAL A 220 -5.52 -4.48 -10.85
N ASP A 221 -4.79 -5.57 -10.66
CA ASP A 221 -5.21 -6.63 -9.75
C ASP A 221 -4.87 -6.22 -8.32
N VAL A 222 -5.90 -6.16 -7.47
CA VAL A 222 -5.75 -5.85 -6.04
C VAL A 222 -5.94 -7.13 -5.24
N ASN A 223 -4.96 -7.49 -4.41
CA ASN A 223 -5.02 -8.68 -3.56
C ASN A 223 -4.56 -8.37 -2.14
N GLU A 224 -5.37 -8.77 -1.14
CA GLU A 224 -4.93 -8.79 0.26
C GLU A 224 -4.05 -10.02 0.49
N ILE A 225 -2.85 -9.79 1.04
CA ILE A 225 -1.94 -10.84 1.46
C ILE A 225 -2.34 -11.27 2.86
N GLN A 226 -2.76 -12.54 3.00
CA GLN A 226 -3.17 -13.09 4.28
C GLN A 226 -1.95 -13.41 5.16
N PRO A 227 -2.10 -13.39 6.50
CA PRO A 227 -1.07 -13.89 7.41
C PRO A 227 -0.57 -15.27 7.01
N GLY A 228 0.75 -15.48 7.08
CA GLY A 228 1.41 -16.70 6.60
C GLY A 228 1.77 -16.68 5.12
N ASN A 229 1.50 -15.59 4.40
CA ASN A 229 1.93 -15.37 3.03
C ASN A 229 2.80 -14.11 2.91
N ILE A 230 3.54 -14.02 1.80
CA ILE A 230 4.35 -12.86 1.44
C ILE A 230 4.02 -12.34 0.04
N ALA A 231 4.20 -11.04 -0.15
CA ALA A 231 4.28 -10.39 -1.45
C ALA A 231 5.74 -10.31 -1.89
N VAL A 232 5.98 -10.64 -3.16
CA VAL A 232 7.27 -10.46 -3.84
C VAL A 232 7.01 -9.69 -5.12
N LEU A 233 7.60 -8.50 -5.26
CA LEU A 233 7.40 -7.62 -6.41
C LEU A 233 8.68 -7.46 -7.24
N GLY A 234 8.49 -7.21 -8.54
CA GLY A 234 9.54 -6.97 -9.52
C GLY A 234 10.15 -8.26 -10.06
N MET A 235 11.24 -8.75 -9.46
CA MET A 235 11.93 -9.97 -9.93
C MET A 235 11.16 -11.25 -9.53
N SER A 236 10.12 -11.55 -10.30
CA SER A 236 9.17 -12.65 -10.07
C SER A 236 9.82 -14.04 -9.95
N GLU A 237 10.98 -14.25 -10.56
CA GLU A 237 11.77 -15.48 -10.50
C GLU A 237 12.21 -15.85 -9.07
N PHE A 238 12.34 -14.87 -8.18
CA PHE A 238 12.65 -15.12 -6.77
C PHE A 238 11.41 -15.48 -5.94
N GLY A 239 10.20 -15.32 -6.48
CA GLY A 239 8.96 -15.47 -5.73
C GLY A 239 8.74 -16.85 -5.12
N GLY A 240 9.09 -17.92 -5.85
CA GLY A 240 8.96 -19.29 -5.33
C GLY A 240 9.92 -19.58 -4.17
N ARG A 241 11.20 -19.23 -4.33
CA ARG A 241 12.22 -19.44 -3.30
C ARG A 241 11.98 -18.59 -2.05
N ALA A 242 11.58 -17.33 -2.22
CA ALA A 242 11.25 -16.45 -1.10
C ALA A 242 10.12 -17.02 -0.22
N ARG A 243 9.08 -17.58 -0.86
CA ARG A 243 7.96 -18.20 -0.13
C ARG A 243 8.41 -19.44 0.63
N GLN A 244 9.23 -20.28 0.00
CA GLN A 244 9.79 -21.46 0.65
C GLN A 244 10.64 -21.10 1.87
N ASP A 245 11.53 -20.11 1.76
CA ASP A 245 12.36 -19.65 2.87
C ASP A 245 11.51 -19.03 4.00
N TYR A 246 10.42 -18.35 3.64
CA TYR A 246 9.48 -17.81 4.61
C TYR A 246 8.74 -18.93 5.36
N GLU A 247 8.25 -19.94 4.65
CA GLU A 247 7.59 -21.11 5.24
C GLU A 247 8.54 -21.86 6.17
N ILE A 248 9.79 -22.10 5.76
CA ILE A 248 10.81 -22.73 6.61
C ILE A 248 11.06 -21.90 7.88
N ALA A 249 11.25 -20.58 7.74
CA ALA A 249 11.48 -19.71 8.90
C ALA A 249 10.30 -19.76 9.87
N PHE A 250 9.07 -19.71 9.34
CA PHE A 250 7.86 -19.79 10.13
C PHE A 250 7.69 -21.14 10.84
N GLU A 251 7.89 -22.26 10.13
CA GLU A 251 7.73 -23.60 10.70
C GLU A 251 8.75 -23.92 11.78
N THR A 252 9.97 -23.40 11.62
CA THR A 252 11.10 -23.56 12.55
C THR A 252 11.14 -22.50 13.66
N ASN A 253 10.13 -21.63 13.74
CA ASN A 253 10.03 -20.52 14.69
C ASN A 253 11.23 -19.55 14.68
N HIS A 254 11.82 -19.35 13.51
CA HIS A 254 12.80 -18.29 13.26
C HIS A 254 12.08 -16.99 12.88
N ASP A 255 12.78 -15.88 13.09
CA ASP A 255 12.27 -14.55 12.77
C ASP A 255 12.09 -14.35 11.26
N VAL A 256 10.83 -14.36 10.80
CA VAL A 256 10.47 -14.34 9.37
C VAL A 256 10.97 -13.08 8.64
N LYS A 257 10.98 -11.91 9.31
CA LYS A 257 11.50 -10.66 8.73
C LYS A 257 13.01 -10.72 8.50
N THR A 258 13.75 -11.32 9.43
CA THR A 258 15.20 -11.51 9.32
C THR A 258 15.54 -12.54 8.25
N ALA A 259 14.76 -13.62 8.14
CA ALA A 259 14.89 -14.60 7.05
C ALA A 259 14.68 -13.94 5.68
N MET A 260 13.61 -13.15 5.51
CA MET A 260 13.32 -12.46 4.25
C MET A 260 14.34 -11.38 3.89
N PHE A 261 14.89 -10.69 4.89
CA PHE A 261 15.99 -9.76 4.64
C PHE A 261 17.27 -10.48 4.22
N SER A 262 17.55 -11.65 4.82
CA SER A 262 18.69 -12.48 4.45
C SER A 262 18.54 -13.01 3.03
N PHE A 263 17.35 -13.47 2.65
CA PHE A 263 17.02 -13.88 1.29
C PHE A 263 17.23 -12.76 0.28
N LEU A 264 16.73 -11.54 0.56
CA LEU A 264 16.95 -10.38 -0.32
C LEU A 264 18.45 -10.13 -0.56
N ASN A 265 19.26 -10.21 0.48
CA ASN A 265 20.70 -10.00 0.36
C ASN A 265 21.38 -11.11 -0.47
N GLN A 266 20.97 -12.37 -0.28
CA GLN A 266 21.45 -13.48 -1.12
C GLN A 266 21.04 -13.31 -2.59
N ALA A 267 19.82 -12.83 -2.85
CA ALA A 267 19.36 -12.53 -4.20
C ALA A 267 20.20 -11.41 -4.86
N ILE A 268 20.57 -10.38 -4.10
CA ILE A 268 21.49 -9.33 -4.58
C ILE A 268 22.85 -9.94 -4.94
N ASP A 269 23.43 -10.74 -4.04
CA ASP A 269 24.72 -11.39 -4.27
C ASP A 269 24.68 -12.33 -5.50
N GLU A 270 23.59 -13.08 -5.68
CA GLU A 270 23.36 -13.97 -6.84
C GLU A 270 23.30 -13.17 -8.16
N VAL A 271 22.57 -12.05 -8.18
CA VAL A 271 22.44 -11.18 -9.36
C VAL A 271 23.81 -10.56 -9.72
N GLN A 272 24.55 -10.09 -8.73
CA GLN A 272 25.90 -9.54 -8.93
C GLN A 272 26.90 -10.59 -9.43
N ASN A 273 26.88 -11.80 -8.86
CA ASN A 273 27.76 -12.89 -9.27
C ASN A 273 27.49 -13.35 -10.73
N ASN A 274 26.27 -13.18 -11.20
CA ASN A 274 25.88 -13.41 -12.60
C ASN A 274 26.23 -12.23 -13.53
N GLY A 275 26.97 -11.22 -13.05
CA GLY A 275 27.41 -10.07 -13.84
C GLY A 275 26.30 -9.06 -14.13
N LYS A 276 25.14 -9.18 -13.48
CA LYS A 276 24.02 -8.25 -13.60
C LYS A 276 24.00 -7.30 -12.40
N LYS A 277 23.40 -6.12 -12.59
CA LYS A 277 23.19 -5.15 -11.50
C LYS A 277 21.75 -4.66 -11.51
N GLU A 278 20.80 -5.57 -11.60
CA GLU A 278 19.38 -5.23 -11.65
C GLU A 278 18.78 -4.91 -10.27
N ILE A 279 19.41 -5.43 -9.21
CA ILE A 279 19.23 -5.13 -7.80
C ILE A 279 20.62 -5.05 -7.17
N ASP A 280 20.81 -4.15 -6.21
CA ASP A 280 22.13 -3.86 -5.66
C ASP A 280 22.03 -3.29 -4.22
N TYR A 281 23.13 -3.30 -3.48
CA TYR A 281 23.21 -2.66 -2.17
C TYR A 281 23.17 -1.13 -2.31
N PRO A 282 22.60 -0.40 -1.34
CA PRO A 282 22.17 -0.88 -0.03
C PRO A 282 20.78 -1.52 -0.03
N SER A 283 20.55 -2.44 0.89
CA SER A 283 19.24 -3.03 1.18
C SER A 283 18.76 -2.59 2.56
N VAL A 284 17.43 -2.48 2.73
CA VAL A 284 16.80 -2.03 3.98
C VAL A 284 15.67 -2.97 4.38
N LEU A 285 15.53 -3.20 5.69
CA LEU A 285 14.39 -3.87 6.32
C LEU A 285 13.67 -2.87 7.21
N LYS A 286 12.36 -2.77 7.05
CA LYS A 286 11.49 -1.94 7.89
C LYS A 286 10.35 -2.75 8.47
N ALA A 287 9.93 -2.40 9.68
CA ALA A 287 8.71 -2.90 10.31
C ALA A 287 7.65 -1.80 10.32
N PHE A 288 6.39 -2.22 10.17
CA PHE A 288 5.24 -1.35 10.25
C PHE A 288 4.24 -1.90 11.26
N ASN A 289 3.82 -1.06 12.19
CA ASN A 289 2.77 -1.39 13.14
C ASN A 289 1.97 -0.13 13.51
N GLN A 290 0.64 -0.24 13.51
CA GLN A 290 -0.28 0.81 13.98
C GLN A 290 0.05 2.19 13.40
N GLY A 291 0.28 2.26 12.10
CA GLY A 291 0.53 3.53 11.41
C GLY A 291 1.96 4.06 11.53
N LYS A 292 2.90 3.29 12.08
CA LYS A 292 4.30 3.70 12.22
C LYS A 292 5.24 2.76 11.47
N LEU A 293 6.03 3.32 10.55
CA LEU A 293 7.08 2.62 9.83
C LEU A 293 8.45 2.90 10.48
N THR A 294 9.19 1.86 10.86
CA THR A 294 10.50 1.95 11.53
C THR A 294 11.55 1.15 10.77
N GLU A 295 12.73 1.71 10.56
CA GLU A 295 13.88 0.97 10.01
C GLU A 295 14.46 0.05 11.07
N LEU A 296 14.59 -1.24 10.75
CA LEU A 296 15.14 -2.26 11.64
C LEU A 296 16.60 -2.57 11.31
N SER A 297 16.89 -2.76 10.02
CA SER A 297 18.21 -3.18 9.55
C SER A 297 18.53 -2.55 8.19
N ARG A 298 19.82 -2.34 7.94
CA ARG A 298 20.36 -1.87 6.66
C ARG A 298 21.68 -2.58 6.37
N LYS A 299 21.84 -3.07 5.15
CA LYS A 299 23.11 -3.64 4.65
C LYS A 299 23.62 -2.78 3.51
N ASN A 300 24.85 -2.28 3.65
CA ASN A 300 25.46 -1.36 2.67
C ASN A 300 26.38 -2.05 1.66
N LYS A 301 26.86 -3.26 1.99
CA LYS A 301 27.69 -4.16 1.18
C LYS A 301 27.49 -5.58 1.69
#